data_AF-A0A9W9N8J6-F1
#
_entry.id   AF-A0A9W9N8J6-F1
#
_cell.length_a   1.000
_cell.length_b   1.000
_cell.length_c   1.000
_cell.angle_alpha   90.00
_cell.angle_beta   90.00
_cell.angle_gamma   90.00
#
_symmetry.space_group_name_H-M   'P 1'
#
loop_
_entity.id
_entity.type
_entity.pdbx_description
1 polymer ?
#
loop_
_entity_poly.entity_id
_entity_poly.type
_entity_poly.pdbx_seq_one_letter_code
_entity_poly.pdbx_strand_id
1 'polypeptide(L)'
;MAENPIQVAKRTPPSAFQVLMSEKRALPWLNAPPDGFLERVQRTKSQSMYMIRHGIGGTKDVPKILFEVVGSTGNIYRTIIGKVPTCDCPDVRFRKMQCKHMCFVLSAMNVPGELMYQRSFLPSELREMFATLSLKRKLNTTVLTSAGDRKPVEGECPICFNDFEPNQKTTWCQDCGSSFHQACFEKWGATMQASDDVVRCLYCKVLWKGDEHETPHPTGKAVGTEERRSTLKYPNVGDN
;
A
#
# COMPACT_ATOMS: atom_id res chain seq x y z
N MET A 1 -8.57 45.11 -21.19
CA MET A 1 -8.20 43.69 -21.06
C MET A 1 -9.15 43.10 -20.03
N ALA A 2 -10.21 42.42 -20.48
CA ALA A 2 -11.24 41.88 -19.59
C ALA A 2 -10.83 40.45 -19.20
N GLU A 3 -10.62 40.23 -17.91
CA GLU A 3 -10.32 38.91 -17.33
C GLU A 3 -11.58 38.03 -17.44
N ASN A 4 -11.45 36.90 -18.12
CA ASN A 4 -12.52 35.92 -18.28
C ASN A 4 -12.48 34.96 -17.06
N PRO A 5 -13.51 34.92 -16.20
CA PRO A 5 -13.48 34.04 -15.04
C PRO A 5 -13.71 32.59 -15.48
N ILE A 6 -12.78 31.71 -15.08
CA ILE A 6 -12.84 30.26 -15.28
C ILE A 6 -14.07 29.73 -14.55
N GLN A 7 -15.13 29.43 -15.30
CA GLN A 7 -16.34 28.79 -14.81
C GLN A 7 -16.00 27.35 -14.38
N VAL A 8 -15.87 27.12 -13.08
CA VAL A 8 -15.81 25.77 -12.51
C VAL A 8 -17.18 25.12 -12.70
N ALA A 9 -17.32 24.30 -13.75
CA ALA A 9 -18.54 23.57 -14.03
C ALA A 9 -18.95 22.72 -12.83
N LYS A 10 -20.08 23.08 -12.19
CA LYS A 10 -20.71 22.29 -11.13
C LYS A 10 -21.16 20.96 -11.75
N ARG A 11 -20.46 19.87 -11.41
CA ARG A 11 -20.84 18.52 -11.84
C ARG A 11 -22.16 18.14 -11.17
N THR A 12 -23.18 17.88 -11.98
CA THR A 12 -24.47 17.35 -11.53
C THR A 12 -24.26 16.00 -10.84
N PRO A 13 -24.89 15.74 -9.68
CA PRO A 13 -24.83 14.43 -9.05
C PRO A 13 -25.40 13.36 -9.98
N PRO A 14 -24.79 12.15 -10.03
CA PRO A 14 -25.27 11.08 -10.89
C PRO A 14 -26.69 10.66 -10.52
N SER A 15 -27.50 10.31 -11.52
CA SER A 15 -28.88 9.88 -11.29
C SER A 15 -28.93 8.54 -10.53
N ALA A 16 -30.03 8.25 -9.84
CA ALA A 16 -30.23 6.96 -9.16
C ALA A 16 -30.04 5.76 -10.09
N PHE A 17 -30.39 5.90 -11.38
CA PHE A 17 -30.16 4.88 -12.41
C PHE A 17 -28.67 4.70 -12.74
N GLN A 18 -27.88 5.77 -12.78
CA GLN A 18 -26.43 5.68 -12.96
C GLN A 18 -25.74 5.03 -11.75
N VAL A 19 -26.21 5.32 -10.54
CA VAL A 19 -25.75 4.64 -9.32
C VAL A 19 -26.10 3.15 -9.38
N LEU A 20 -27.34 2.79 -9.74
CA LEU A 20 -27.80 1.41 -9.87
C LEU A 20 -27.01 0.62 -10.93
N MET A 21 -26.74 1.22 -12.10
CA MET A 21 -25.93 0.59 -13.16
C MET A 21 -24.44 0.51 -12.78
N SER A 22 -23.96 1.45 -11.96
CA SER A 22 -22.61 1.38 -11.39
C SER A 22 -22.48 0.23 -10.40
N GLU A 23 -23.57 -0.18 -9.75
CA GLU A 23 -23.66 -1.27 -8.77
C GLU A 23 -23.72 -2.67 -9.39
N LYS A 24 -23.33 -2.79 -10.66
CA LYS A 24 -23.16 -4.08 -11.32
C LYS A 24 -21.77 -4.66 -11.04
N ARG A 25 -21.74 -5.90 -10.57
CA ARG A 25 -20.49 -6.67 -10.42
C ARG A 25 -19.89 -6.97 -11.80
N ALA A 26 -18.59 -6.73 -11.95
CA ALA A 26 -17.90 -6.88 -13.24
C ALA A 26 -17.70 -8.35 -13.65
N LEU A 27 -17.53 -9.25 -12.68
CA LEU A 27 -17.43 -10.69 -12.88
C LEU A 27 -18.46 -11.42 -12.02
N PRO A 28 -18.89 -12.63 -12.39
CA PRO A 28 -19.85 -13.40 -11.59
C PRO A 28 -19.37 -13.63 -10.16
N TRP A 29 -20.33 -13.75 -9.24
CA TRP A 29 -20.08 -14.15 -7.87
C TRP A 29 -19.59 -15.60 -7.82
N LEU A 30 -18.61 -15.86 -6.96
CA LEU A 30 -18.14 -17.20 -6.65
C LEU A 30 -18.80 -17.69 -5.36
N ASN A 31 -19.41 -18.87 -5.42
CA ASN A 31 -20.06 -19.49 -4.25
C ASN A 31 -19.07 -20.21 -3.31
N ALA A 32 -17.85 -20.45 -3.79
CA ALA A 32 -16.79 -21.10 -3.03
C ALA A 32 -15.41 -20.59 -3.47
N PRO A 33 -14.39 -20.68 -2.61
CA PRO A 33 -13.02 -20.31 -2.97
C PRO A 33 -12.48 -21.15 -4.14
N PRO A 34 -11.79 -20.54 -5.12
CA PRO A 34 -11.10 -21.27 -6.17
C PRO A 34 -9.99 -22.17 -5.64
N ASP A 35 -9.60 -23.17 -6.44
CA ASP A 35 -8.52 -24.09 -6.10
C ASP A 35 -7.21 -23.36 -5.77
N GLY A 36 -6.57 -23.77 -4.67
CA GLY A 36 -5.34 -23.18 -4.17
C GLY A 36 -5.49 -21.76 -3.59
N PHE A 37 -6.71 -21.23 -3.43
CA PHE A 37 -6.93 -19.95 -2.75
C PHE A 37 -6.43 -19.99 -1.31
N LEU A 38 -6.80 -21.04 -0.56
CA LEU A 38 -6.41 -21.20 0.84
C LEU A 38 -4.89 -21.29 1.02
N GLU A 39 -4.21 -22.00 0.12
CA GLU A 39 -2.74 -22.08 0.12
C GLU A 39 -2.10 -20.70 -0.08
N ARG A 40 -2.68 -19.87 -0.96
CA ARG A 40 -2.20 -18.49 -1.19
C ARG A 40 -2.41 -17.61 0.03
N VAL A 41 -3.55 -17.73 0.71
CA VAL A 41 -3.81 -17.05 1.99
C VAL A 41 -2.84 -17.53 3.07
N GLN A 42 -2.57 -18.84 3.16
CA GLN A 42 -1.61 -19.37 4.13
C GLN A 42 -0.20 -18.82 3.87
N ARG A 43 0.20 -18.69 2.59
CA ARG A 43 1.48 -18.06 2.22
C ARG A 43 1.56 -16.59 2.64
N THR A 44 0.44 -15.88 2.79
CA THR A 44 0.48 -14.51 3.30
C THR A 44 0.83 -14.44 4.79
N LYS A 45 0.51 -15.50 5.53
CA LYS A 45 0.84 -15.63 6.96
C LYS A 45 2.25 -16.15 7.19
N SER A 46 2.71 -17.09 6.35
CA SER A 46 4.00 -17.75 6.52
C SER A 46 5.17 -17.06 5.86
N GLN A 47 4.94 -16.26 4.80
CA GLN A 47 5.99 -15.55 4.08
C GLN A 47 6.01 -14.08 4.48
N SER A 48 7.21 -13.51 4.62
CA SER A 48 7.35 -12.09 4.91
C SER A 48 6.86 -11.22 3.74
N MET A 49 5.83 -10.42 3.98
CA MET A 49 5.30 -9.45 3.02
C MET A 49 4.88 -8.19 3.76
N TYR A 50 5.06 -7.05 3.10
CA TYR A 50 4.96 -5.75 3.75
C TYR A 50 4.26 -4.73 2.85
N MET A 51 3.37 -3.92 3.43
CA MET A 51 2.76 -2.79 2.72
C MET A 51 3.59 -1.53 2.99
N ILE A 52 4.10 -0.89 1.94
CA ILE A 52 4.99 0.29 2.09
C ILE A 52 4.24 1.59 1.86
N ARG A 53 3.38 1.60 0.85
CA ARG A 53 2.65 2.79 0.42
C ARG A 53 1.26 2.37 -0.03
N HIS A 54 0.32 3.28 0.14
CA HIS A 54 -1.00 3.16 -0.45
C HIS A 54 -1.47 4.53 -0.94
N GLY A 55 -2.21 4.54 -2.03
CA GLY A 55 -2.77 5.73 -2.66
C GLY A 55 -4.24 5.53 -2.97
N ILE A 56 -5.04 6.55 -2.75
CA ILE A 56 -6.47 6.52 -3.06
C ILE A 56 -6.69 7.26 -4.37
N GLY A 57 -7.39 6.62 -5.29
CA GLY A 57 -7.80 7.20 -6.56
C GLY A 57 -9.22 6.77 -6.93
N GLY A 58 -9.57 6.95 -8.19
CA GLY A 58 -10.94 6.70 -8.67
C GLY A 58 -11.89 7.86 -8.36
N THR A 59 -13.19 7.57 -8.35
CA THR A 59 -14.23 8.56 -8.01
C THR A 59 -14.72 8.34 -6.59
N LYS A 60 -15.47 9.30 -6.02
CA LYS A 60 -16.11 9.13 -4.70
C LYS A 60 -17.04 7.91 -4.67
N ASP A 61 -17.70 7.63 -5.79
CA ASP A 61 -18.66 6.53 -5.91
C ASP A 61 -18.00 5.18 -6.17
N VAL A 62 -16.89 5.17 -6.91
CA VAL A 62 -16.14 3.96 -7.25
C VAL A 62 -14.66 4.17 -6.90
N PRO A 63 -14.29 4.03 -5.61
CA PRO A 63 -12.92 4.24 -5.19
C PRO A 63 -12.01 3.13 -5.73
N LYS A 64 -10.74 3.48 -5.95
CA LYS A 64 -9.66 2.52 -6.21
C LYS A 64 -8.54 2.78 -5.23
N ILE A 65 -7.97 1.72 -4.68
CA ILE A 65 -6.87 1.81 -3.73
C ILE A 65 -5.67 1.10 -4.32
N LEU A 66 -4.61 1.86 -4.56
CA LEU A 66 -3.30 1.34 -4.95
C LEU A 66 -2.52 1.02 -3.69
N PHE A 67 -1.84 -0.11 -3.70
CA PHE A 67 -0.92 -0.57 -2.68
C PHE A 67 0.41 -0.93 -3.32
N GLU A 68 1.50 -0.53 -2.69
CA GLU A 68 2.83 -1.04 -3.00
C GLU A 68 3.19 -2.06 -1.92
N VAL A 69 3.43 -3.30 -2.34
CA VAL A 69 3.62 -4.46 -1.48
C VAL A 69 4.97 -5.09 -1.77
N VAL A 70 5.79 -5.25 -0.75
CA VAL A 70 7.07 -5.98 -0.83
C VAL A 70 6.79 -7.46 -0.66
N GLY A 71 7.24 -8.27 -1.61
CA GLY A 71 7.21 -9.73 -1.50
C GLY A 71 8.38 -10.29 -0.69
N SER A 72 8.38 -11.60 -0.49
CA SER A 72 9.42 -12.32 0.27
C SER A 72 10.85 -12.18 -0.27
N THR A 73 11.00 -11.83 -1.55
CA THR A 73 12.29 -11.62 -2.21
C THR A 73 12.76 -10.16 -2.19
N GLY A 74 12.00 -9.25 -1.56
CA GLY A 74 12.31 -7.81 -1.54
C GLY A 74 11.79 -7.03 -2.74
N ASN A 75 11.21 -7.69 -3.76
CA ASN A 75 10.61 -7.01 -4.90
C ASN A 75 9.31 -6.29 -4.49
N ILE A 76 9.13 -5.08 -5.00
CA ILE A 76 7.93 -4.28 -4.80
C ILE A 76 6.95 -4.56 -5.94
N TYR A 77 5.72 -4.91 -5.59
CA TYR A 77 4.62 -5.15 -6.51
C TYR A 77 3.47 -4.19 -6.24
N ARG A 78 2.89 -3.64 -7.30
CA ARG A 78 1.71 -2.79 -7.25
C ARG A 78 0.46 -3.65 -7.28
N THR A 79 -0.37 -3.52 -6.25
CA THR A 79 -1.68 -4.17 -6.13
C THR A 79 -2.76 -3.10 -6.09
N ILE A 80 -3.74 -3.16 -6.98
CA ILE A 80 -4.85 -2.22 -7.03
C ILE A 80 -6.14 -2.95 -6.66
N ILE A 81 -6.81 -2.47 -5.62
CA ILE A 81 -8.17 -2.90 -5.26
C ILE A 81 -9.15 -1.90 -5.85
N GLY A 82 -9.97 -2.39 -6.77
CA GLY A 82 -11.05 -1.66 -7.43
C GLY A 82 -12.07 -2.65 -7.95
N LYS A 83 -12.96 -2.25 -8.86
CA LYS A 83 -14.00 -3.16 -9.41
C LYS A 83 -13.46 -4.50 -9.85
N VAL A 84 -12.27 -4.54 -10.47
CA VAL A 84 -11.52 -5.77 -10.70
C VAL A 84 -10.14 -5.56 -10.09
N PRO A 85 -9.75 -6.35 -9.06
CA PRO A 85 -8.44 -6.21 -8.44
C PRO A 85 -7.34 -6.64 -9.42
N THR A 86 -6.20 -5.95 -9.40
CA THR A 86 -5.04 -6.22 -10.27
C THR A 86 -3.74 -6.19 -9.49
N CYS A 87 -2.74 -6.94 -9.94
CA CYS A 87 -1.39 -6.92 -9.39
C CYS A 87 -0.38 -7.17 -10.52
N ASP A 88 0.75 -6.46 -10.49
CA ASP A 88 1.82 -6.56 -11.50
C ASP A 88 2.81 -7.71 -11.25
N CYS A 89 2.57 -8.53 -10.21
CA CYS A 89 3.45 -9.64 -9.89
C CYS A 89 3.39 -10.78 -10.94
N PRO A 90 4.46 -11.57 -11.06
CA PRO A 90 4.52 -12.66 -12.04
C PRO A 90 3.42 -13.71 -11.85
N ASP A 91 2.95 -13.95 -10.62
CA ASP A 91 1.93 -14.96 -10.34
C ASP A 91 0.61 -14.64 -11.06
N VAL A 92 0.15 -13.38 -11.04
CA VAL A 92 -1.04 -12.98 -11.81
C VAL A 92 -0.79 -13.11 -13.31
N ARG A 93 0.40 -12.70 -13.79
CA ARG A 93 0.77 -12.77 -15.21
C ARG A 93 0.72 -14.21 -15.74
N PHE A 94 1.16 -15.19 -14.95
CA PHE A 94 1.24 -16.59 -15.38
C PHE A 94 -0.01 -17.40 -15.04
N ARG A 95 -0.61 -17.21 -13.86
CA ARG A 95 -1.74 -18.02 -13.36
C ARG A 95 -3.11 -17.41 -13.65
N LYS A 96 -3.18 -16.12 -14.04
CA LYS A 96 -4.42 -15.39 -14.36
C LYS A 96 -5.49 -15.45 -13.26
N MET A 97 -5.06 -15.54 -12.00
CA MET A 97 -5.93 -15.56 -10.82
C MET A 97 -5.36 -14.68 -9.71
N GLN A 98 -6.05 -14.62 -8.57
CA GLN A 98 -5.58 -13.85 -7.42
C GLN A 98 -4.22 -14.39 -6.93
N CYS A 99 -3.26 -13.49 -6.78
CA CYS A 99 -1.95 -13.82 -6.21
C CYS A 99 -1.94 -13.60 -4.70
N LYS A 100 -0.87 -14.08 -4.04
CA LYS A 100 -0.65 -13.84 -2.60
C LYS A 100 -0.64 -12.35 -2.21
N HIS A 101 -0.19 -11.46 -3.10
CA HIS A 101 -0.17 -10.01 -2.80
C HIS A 101 -1.58 -9.41 -2.73
N MET A 102 -2.51 -9.88 -3.58
CA MET A 102 -3.92 -9.50 -3.48
C MET A 102 -4.53 -10.04 -2.20
N CYS A 103 -4.29 -11.31 -1.87
CA CYS A 103 -4.78 -11.91 -0.63
C CYS A 103 -4.30 -11.12 0.59
N PHE A 104 -3.02 -10.72 0.61
CA PHE A 104 -2.44 -9.93 1.69
C PHE A 104 -3.11 -8.58 1.86
N VAL A 105 -3.31 -7.86 0.75
CA VAL A 105 -3.97 -6.55 0.79
C VAL A 105 -5.42 -6.67 1.26
N LEU A 106 -6.16 -7.68 0.79
CA LEU A 106 -7.55 -7.91 1.23
C LEU A 106 -7.62 -8.28 2.72
N SER A 107 -6.68 -9.09 3.23
CA SER A 107 -6.55 -9.38 4.66
C SER A 107 -6.23 -8.12 5.48
N ALA A 108 -5.28 -7.30 5.03
CA ALA A 108 -4.91 -6.03 5.67
C ALA A 108 -6.10 -5.06 5.77
N MET A 109 -6.97 -5.09 4.76
CA MET A 109 -8.20 -4.30 4.68
C MET A 109 -9.33 -4.85 5.56
N ASN A 110 -9.12 -5.99 6.23
CA ASN A 110 -10.12 -6.71 7.02
C ASN A 110 -11.39 -7.02 6.20
N VAL A 111 -11.20 -7.46 4.96
CA VAL A 111 -12.29 -7.80 4.05
C VAL A 111 -13.02 -9.04 4.56
N PRO A 112 -14.38 -9.06 4.57
CA PRO A 112 -15.15 -10.23 4.94
C PRO A 112 -14.76 -11.48 4.15
N GLY A 113 -14.80 -12.64 4.81
CA GLY A 113 -14.31 -13.90 4.25
C GLY A 113 -14.93 -14.28 2.89
N GLU A 114 -16.21 -13.96 2.68
CA GLU A 114 -16.91 -14.22 1.41
C GLU A 114 -16.41 -13.36 0.25
N LEU A 115 -15.91 -12.15 0.55
CA LEU A 115 -15.37 -11.22 -0.43
C LEU A 115 -13.90 -11.49 -0.74
N MET A 116 -13.18 -12.15 0.16
CA MET A 116 -11.74 -12.41 0.04
C MET A 116 -11.34 -13.13 -1.26
N TYR A 117 -12.18 -14.04 -1.75
CA TYR A 117 -11.89 -14.82 -2.96
C TYR A 117 -12.63 -14.33 -4.21
N GLN A 118 -13.40 -13.24 -4.11
CA GLN A 118 -14.14 -12.70 -5.24
C GLN A 118 -13.22 -12.03 -6.25
N ARG A 119 -13.51 -12.23 -7.54
CA ARG A 119 -12.68 -11.70 -8.64
C ARG A 119 -13.03 -10.27 -9.03
N SER A 120 -14.08 -9.71 -8.45
CA SER A 120 -14.51 -8.34 -8.69
C SER A 120 -15.36 -7.87 -7.53
N PHE A 121 -15.42 -6.55 -7.32
CA PHE A 121 -16.14 -5.91 -6.22
C PHE A 121 -17.18 -4.93 -6.74
N LEU A 122 -18.24 -4.77 -5.96
CA LEU A 122 -19.26 -3.75 -6.12
C LEU A 122 -18.73 -2.39 -5.63
N PRO A 123 -19.23 -1.26 -6.18
CA PRO A 123 -18.94 0.06 -5.62
C PRO A 123 -19.29 0.21 -4.13
N SER A 124 -20.43 -0.33 -3.67
CA SER A 124 -20.78 -0.37 -2.24
C SER A 124 -19.70 -1.09 -1.41
N GLU A 125 -19.34 -2.30 -1.80
CA GLU A 125 -18.27 -3.08 -1.15
C GLU A 125 -16.95 -2.29 -1.10
N LEU A 126 -16.55 -1.66 -2.21
CA LEU A 126 -15.33 -0.85 -2.26
C LEU A 126 -15.39 0.37 -1.33
N ARG A 127 -16.56 1.01 -1.19
CA ARG A 127 -16.75 2.13 -0.26
C ARG A 127 -16.68 1.66 1.20
N GLU A 128 -17.25 0.50 1.52
CA GLU A 128 -17.18 -0.10 2.86
C GLU A 128 -15.74 -0.49 3.21
N MET A 129 -15.05 -1.19 2.30
CA MET A 129 -13.64 -1.52 2.44
C MET A 129 -12.76 -0.28 2.69
N PHE A 130 -13.06 0.81 1.96
CA PHE A 130 -12.37 2.09 2.12
C PHE A 130 -12.67 2.77 3.45
N ALA A 131 -13.92 2.71 3.92
CA ALA A 131 -14.33 3.25 5.21
C ALA A 131 -13.60 2.52 6.35
N THR A 132 -13.52 1.19 6.30
CA THR A 132 -12.80 0.36 7.29
C THR A 132 -11.31 0.72 7.35
N LEU A 133 -10.63 0.87 6.22
CA LEU A 133 -9.24 1.34 6.16
C LEU A 133 -9.06 2.74 6.80
N SER A 134 -9.98 3.65 6.49
CA SER A 134 -9.97 5.01 7.04
C SER A 134 -10.22 5.01 8.55
N LEU A 135 -11.09 4.13 9.05
CA LEU A 135 -11.37 3.96 10.48
C LEU A 135 -10.20 3.33 11.23
N LYS A 136 -9.55 2.28 10.69
CA LYS A 136 -8.29 1.75 11.25
C LYS A 136 -7.25 2.88 11.36
N ARG A 137 -7.07 3.72 10.34
CA ARG A 137 -6.17 4.90 10.44
C ARG A 137 -6.60 5.91 11.51
N LYS A 138 -7.89 6.20 11.64
CA LYS A 138 -8.42 7.17 12.62
C LYS A 138 -8.31 6.68 14.06
N LEU A 139 -8.67 5.42 14.34
CA LEU A 139 -8.50 4.80 15.66
C LEU A 139 -7.03 4.81 16.10
N ASN A 140 -6.11 4.64 15.15
CA ASN A 140 -4.67 4.72 15.41
C ASN A 140 -4.16 6.17 15.63
N THR A 141 -4.96 7.18 15.27
CA THR A 141 -4.64 8.62 15.40
C THR A 141 -5.25 9.24 16.66
N THR A 142 -6.35 8.70 17.19
CA THR A 142 -7.11 9.33 18.29
C THR A 142 -6.54 9.11 19.69
N VAL A 143 -5.52 8.26 19.86
CA VAL A 143 -4.75 8.24 21.11
C VAL A 143 -3.60 9.22 20.96
N LEU A 144 -3.87 10.50 21.18
CA LEU A 144 -2.83 11.50 21.45
C LEU A 144 -2.38 11.30 22.90
N THR A 145 -1.39 10.44 23.11
CA THR A 145 -0.53 10.60 24.29
C THR A 145 0.27 11.89 24.11
N SER A 146 0.69 12.50 25.22
CA SER A 146 1.72 13.54 25.23
C SER A 146 2.84 13.15 24.26
N ALA A 147 3.20 14.07 23.34
CA ALA A 147 4.20 13.81 22.32
C ALA A 147 5.47 13.22 22.94
N GLY A 148 5.87 12.02 22.49
CA GLY A 148 7.06 11.32 23.00
C GLY A 148 6.80 10.11 23.90
N ASP A 149 5.57 9.86 24.36
CA ASP A 149 5.30 8.67 25.17
C ASP A 149 4.92 7.45 24.31
N ARG A 150 5.63 6.33 24.53
CA ARG A 150 5.34 5.04 23.91
C ARG A 150 3.95 4.56 24.33
N LYS A 151 3.11 4.22 23.35
CA LYS A 151 1.79 3.61 23.60
C LYS A 151 1.92 2.16 24.07
N PRO A 152 0.93 1.63 24.81
CA PRO A 152 0.81 0.20 25.06
C PRO A 152 0.93 -0.59 23.75
N VAL A 153 1.66 -1.72 23.82
CA VAL A 153 1.85 -2.61 22.66
C VAL A 153 0.61 -3.48 22.53
N GLU A 154 -0.40 -2.96 21.84
CA GLU A 154 -1.69 -3.63 21.65
C GLU A 154 -2.09 -3.58 20.17
N GLY A 155 -2.93 -4.54 19.75
CA GLY A 155 -3.43 -4.65 18.38
C GLY A 155 -2.45 -5.31 17.41
N GLU A 156 -2.56 -4.94 16.13
CA GLU A 156 -1.81 -5.56 15.02
C GLU A 156 -0.64 -4.67 14.57
N CYS A 157 0.50 -5.28 14.27
CA CYS A 157 1.63 -4.60 13.63
C CYS A 157 1.23 -4.10 12.23
N PRO A 158 1.43 -2.82 11.89
CA PRO A 158 0.90 -2.23 10.65
C PRO A 158 1.69 -2.64 9.40
N ILE A 159 2.81 -3.34 9.59
CA ILE A 159 3.68 -3.82 8.50
C ILE A 159 3.24 -5.23 8.05
N CYS A 160 2.95 -6.13 9.00
CA CYS A 160 2.64 -7.53 8.72
C CYS A 160 1.19 -7.96 9.07
N PHE A 161 0.43 -7.11 9.78
CA PHE A 161 -0.94 -7.35 10.23
C PHE A 161 -1.11 -8.55 11.19
N ASN A 162 -0.04 -8.92 11.89
CA ASN A 162 -0.12 -9.90 12.97
C ASN A 162 -0.09 -9.19 14.33
N ASP A 163 -0.72 -9.82 15.33
CA ASP A 163 -0.72 -9.35 16.71
C ASP A 163 0.70 -9.27 17.31
N PHE A 164 0.83 -8.48 18.37
CA PHE A 164 2.04 -8.42 19.18
C PHE A 164 2.04 -9.49 20.27
N GLU A 165 3.06 -10.34 20.27
CA GLU A 165 3.27 -11.33 21.34
C GLU A 165 4.09 -10.72 22.50
N PRO A 166 3.83 -11.10 23.78
CA PRO A 166 4.46 -10.48 24.96
C PRO A 166 5.99 -10.47 24.97
N ASN A 167 6.63 -11.45 24.33
CA ASN A 167 8.08 -11.63 24.31
C ASN A 167 8.73 -11.21 22.98
N GLN A 168 8.00 -10.52 22.11
CA GLN A 168 8.49 -10.15 20.79
C GLN A 168 9.19 -8.79 20.80
N LYS A 169 10.36 -8.71 20.16
CA LYS A 169 11.07 -7.44 19.99
C LYS A 169 10.25 -6.44 19.18
N THR A 170 10.15 -5.22 19.69
CA THR A 170 9.36 -4.15 19.10
C THR A 170 10.15 -2.85 19.07
N THR A 171 9.91 -2.05 18.03
CA THR A 171 10.35 -0.66 17.94
C THR A 171 9.11 0.24 17.84
N TRP A 172 9.23 1.54 18.08
CA TRP A 172 8.08 2.44 18.15
C TRP A 172 8.40 3.82 17.62
N CYS A 173 7.38 4.52 17.14
CA CYS A 173 7.53 5.85 16.58
C CYS A 173 7.63 6.91 17.69
N GLN A 174 8.77 7.60 17.76
CA GLN A 174 9.04 8.65 18.75
C GLN A 174 8.05 9.83 18.69
N ASP A 175 7.36 10.05 17.56
CA ASP A 175 6.37 11.11 17.44
C ASP A 175 4.95 10.69 17.87
N CYS A 176 4.51 9.48 17.51
CA CYS A 176 3.11 9.05 17.73
C CYS A 176 2.94 7.88 18.72
N GLY A 177 4.01 7.36 19.29
CA GLY A 177 4.00 6.30 20.30
C GLY A 177 3.72 4.89 19.78
N SER A 178 3.30 4.73 18.51
CA SER A 178 2.82 3.44 17.98
C SER A 178 3.96 2.45 17.71
N SER A 179 3.72 1.17 18.04
CA SER A 179 4.71 0.10 17.95
C SER A 179 4.67 -0.69 16.63
N PHE A 180 5.79 -1.33 16.31
CA PHE A 180 6.04 -2.19 15.16
C PHE A 180 6.89 -3.38 15.64
N HIS A 181 6.75 -4.56 15.06
CA HIS A 181 7.73 -5.63 15.32
C HIS A 181 9.09 -5.16 14.79
N GLN A 182 10.15 -5.34 15.58
CA GLN A 182 11.49 -4.86 15.23
C GLN A 182 11.96 -5.46 13.89
N ALA A 183 11.82 -6.78 13.71
CA ALA A 183 12.19 -7.45 12.46
C ALA A 183 11.37 -6.99 11.25
N CYS A 184 10.10 -6.59 11.46
CA CYS A 184 9.27 -6.04 10.38
C CYS A 184 9.75 -4.64 10.00
N PHE A 185 10.09 -3.82 10.99
CA PHE A 185 10.58 -2.47 10.80
C PHE A 185 11.94 -2.44 10.09
N GLU A 186 12.90 -3.27 10.51
CA GLU A 186 14.24 -3.34 9.91
C GLU A 186 14.18 -3.71 8.43
N LYS A 187 13.36 -4.71 8.06
CA LYS A 187 13.16 -5.11 6.67
C LYS A 187 12.49 -4.02 5.84
N TRP A 188 11.49 -3.35 6.42
CA TRP A 188 10.85 -2.21 5.77
C TRP A 188 11.82 -1.05 5.55
N GLY A 189 12.64 -0.71 6.56
CA GLY A 189 13.69 0.30 6.47
C GLY A 189 14.71 -0.02 5.38
N ALA A 190 15.21 -1.25 5.32
CA ALA A 190 16.12 -1.71 4.27
C ALA A 190 15.49 -1.60 2.87
N THR A 191 14.19 -1.89 2.75
CA THR A 191 13.48 -1.75 1.47
C THR A 191 13.34 -0.28 1.05
N MET A 192 13.06 0.63 1.97
CA MET A 192 12.99 2.06 1.67
C MET A 192 14.35 2.57 1.20
N GLN A 193 15.43 2.20 1.91
CA GLN A 193 16.80 2.57 1.55
C GLN A 193 17.21 2.03 0.17
N ALA A 194 16.88 0.78 -0.16
CA ALA A 194 17.15 0.20 -1.48
C ALA A 194 16.37 0.88 -2.62
N SER A 195 15.26 1.55 -2.30
CA SER A 195 14.45 2.33 -3.25
C SER A 195 14.76 3.83 -3.25
N ASP A 196 15.82 4.26 -2.55
CA ASP A 196 16.20 5.67 -2.38
C ASP A 196 15.05 6.54 -1.81
N ASP A 197 14.26 5.98 -0.88
CA ASP A 197 13.20 6.69 -0.17
C ASP A 197 13.48 6.71 1.35
N VAL A 198 12.84 7.65 2.03
CA VAL A 198 13.00 7.88 3.46
C VAL A 198 11.93 7.12 4.26
N VAL A 199 12.35 6.60 5.40
CA VAL A 199 11.49 5.86 6.33
C VAL A 199 10.53 6.84 7.02
N ARG A 200 9.22 6.64 6.87
CA ARG A 200 8.15 7.46 7.49
C ARG A 200 7.14 6.59 8.23
N CYS A 201 6.85 6.90 9.50
CA CYS A 201 5.94 6.12 10.33
C CYS A 201 4.62 5.80 9.60
N LEU A 202 4.21 4.53 9.53
CA LEU A 202 3.01 4.13 8.78
C LEU A 202 1.71 4.71 9.35
N TYR A 203 1.70 5.08 10.63
CA TYR A 203 0.56 5.72 11.31
C TYR A 203 0.51 7.22 11.04
N CYS A 204 1.51 7.98 11.53
CA CYS A 204 1.50 9.46 11.50
C CYS A 204 2.18 10.07 10.26
N LYS A 205 2.89 9.27 9.45
CA LYS A 205 3.64 9.69 8.25
C LYS A 205 4.82 10.65 8.52
N VAL A 206 5.16 10.92 9.78
CA VAL A 206 6.35 11.68 10.17
C VAL A 206 7.62 10.88 9.83
N LEU A 207 8.69 11.59 9.47
CA LEU A 207 10.02 11.00 9.24
C LEU A 207 10.46 10.21 10.47
N TRP A 208 10.99 9.02 10.24
CA TRP A 208 11.45 8.18 11.33
C TRP A 208 12.74 8.73 11.92
N LYS A 209 12.66 9.13 13.19
CA LYS A 209 13.82 9.45 14.03
C LYS A 209 14.30 8.12 14.58
N GLY A 210 15.42 7.61 14.04
CA GLY A 210 16.02 6.36 14.55
C GLY A 210 16.39 6.49 16.03
N ASP A 211 16.63 5.36 16.69
CA ASP A 211 17.48 5.38 17.88
C ASP A 211 18.89 5.70 17.36
N GLU A 212 19.47 6.81 17.80
CA GLU A 212 20.71 7.36 17.24
C GLU A 212 21.85 6.34 17.29
N HIS A 213 22.12 5.70 16.15
CA HIS A 213 23.47 5.27 15.81
C HIS A 213 23.86 6.04 14.55
N GLU A 214 24.72 7.03 14.78
CA GLU A 214 25.30 7.93 13.79
C GLU A 214 25.75 7.16 12.55
N THR A 215 25.22 7.57 11.40
CA THR A 215 25.94 7.46 10.13
C THR A 215 25.82 8.78 9.37
N PRO A 216 26.87 9.20 8.65
CA PRO A 216 27.11 10.61 8.36
C PRO A 216 26.12 11.13 7.30
N HIS A 217 25.57 12.31 7.56
CA HIS A 217 24.90 13.11 6.54
C HIS A 217 25.82 13.34 5.33
N PRO A 218 25.35 13.13 4.09
CA PRO A 218 25.98 13.77 2.95
C PRO A 218 25.65 15.26 3.04
N THR A 219 26.62 16.04 3.54
CA THR A 219 26.56 17.49 3.48
C THR A 219 26.53 17.90 2.00
N GLY A 220 25.48 18.62 1.62
CA GLY A 220 25.41 19.28 0.32
C GLY A 220 26.60 20.21 0.17
N LYS A 221 27.48 19.91 -0.78
CA LYS A 221 28.43 20.87 -1.33
C LYS A 221 28.10 21.11 -2.79
N ALA A 222 27.78 22.37 -3.08
CA ALA A 222 27.75 22.91 -4.42
C ALA A 222 29.18 22.99 -4.97
N VAL A 223 29.46 22.28 -6.06
CA VAL A 223 30.55 22.50 -7.02
C VAL A 223 30.00 21.93 -8.33
N GLY A 224 29.70 22.72 -9.36
CA GLY A 224 30.67 23.40 -10.22
C GLY A 224 30.58 22.74 -11.60
N THR A 225 30.13 23.51 -12.59
CA THR A 225 30.00 23.10 -13.99
C THR A 225 31.34 22.66 -14.59
N GLU A 226 31.46 21.41 -15.04
CA GLU A 226 32.41 21.05 -16.10
C GLU A 226 31.82 19.97 -17.01
N GLU A 227 31.73 20.30 -18.30
CA GLU A 227 31.45 19.38 -19.39
C GLU A 227 32.48 18.25 -19.42
N ARG A 228 32.03 17.00 -19.54
CA ARG A 228 32.85 15.93 -20.12
C ARG A 228 32.04 15.05 -21.04
N ARG A 229 32.17 15.38 -22.33
CA ARG A 229 31.88 14.54 -23.49
C ARG A 229 32.52 13.15 -23.30
N SER A 230 31.70 12.11 -23.39
CA SER A 230 32.16 10.73 -23.62
C SER A 230 31.15 10.01 -24.52
N THR A 231 31.59 9.82 -25.77
CA THR A 231 30.94 9.04 -26.82
C THR A 231 30.97 7.55 -26.49
N LEU A 232 29.80 6.90 -26.41
CA LEU A 232 29.71 5.46 -26.65
C LEU A 232 28.72 5.18 -27.79
N LYS A 233 29.27 4.58 -28.83
CA LYS A 233 28.65 4.22 -30.11
C LYS A 233 27.75 3.00 -29.93
N TYR A 234 26.54 3.05 -30.50
CA TYR A 234 25.71 1.85 -30.73
C TYR A 234 26.20 1.13 -31.99
N PRO A 235 26.34 -0.21 -31.99
CA PRO A 235 26.55 -0.95 -33.22
C PRO A 235 25.24 -1.05 -34.02
N ASN A 236 25.31 -0.61 -35.28
CA ASN A 236 24.27 -0.83 -36.30
C ASN A 236 24.08 -2.33 -36.53
N VAL A 237 22.83 -2.79 -36.44
CA VAL A 237 22.38 -4.06 -37.04
C VAL A 237 22.01 -3.72 -38.48
N GLY A 238 22.85 -4.17 -39.41
CA GLY A 238 22.60 -4.11 -40.85
C GLY A 238 21.88 -5.36 -41.34
N ASP A 239 21.02 -5.13 -42.31
CA ASP A 239 20.13 -6.04 -43.02
C ASP A 239 20.83 -7.27 -43.63
N ASN A 240 20.12 -8.41 -43.60
CA ASN A 240 19.96 -9.30 -44.75
C ASN A 240 18.64 -10.08 -44.65
#